data_AF-I4EAQ8-F1
#
_entry.id   AF-I4EAQ8-F1
#
_cell.length_a   1.000
_cell.length_b   1.000
_cell.length_c   1.000
_cell.angle_alpha   90.00
_cell.angle_beta   90.00
_cell.angle_gamma   90.00
#
_symmetry.space_group_name_H-M   'P 1'
#
loop_
_entity.id
_entity.type
_entity.pdbx_description
1 polymer ?
#
loop_
_entity_poly.entity_id
_entity_poly.type
_entity_poly.pdbx_seq_one_letter_code
_entity_poly.pdbx_strand_id
1 'polypeptide(L)' 'MRHPVTITQRNKRPLVLLSIEDYQRLKRGADPRQAHTLDTMPDDLFEGAKAALDPYEQQTETP' A
#
# COMPACT_ATOMS: atom_id res chain seq x y z
N MET A 1 11.94 7.54 -25.49
CA MET A 1 11.12 6.71 -24.57
C MET A 1 11.94 5.51 -24.13
N ARG A 2 12.15 5.33 -22.82
CA ARG A 2 12.81 4.13 -22.29
C ARG A 2 11.71 3.10 -22.06
N HIS A 3 11.79 1.96 -22.76
CA HIS A 3 10.83 0.87 -22.59
C HIS A 3 11.28 -0.04 -21.43
N PRO A 4 10.35 -0.72 -20.75
CA PRO A 4 10.73 -1.74 -19.77
C PRO A 4 11.64 -2.80 -20.40
N VAL A 5 12.67 -3.22 -19.68
CA VAL A 5 13.62 -4.25 -20.12
C VAL A 5 13.58 -5.41 -19.13
N THR A 6 13.43 -6.62 -19.66
CA THR A 6 13.50 -7.84 -18.85
C THR A 6 14.95 -8.32 -18.77
N ILE A 7 15.45 -8.42 -17.55
CA ILE A 7 16.76 -8.99 -17.23
C ILE A 7 16.56 -10.46 -16.91
N THR A 8 17.23 -11.32 -17.67
CA THR A 8 17.20 -12.78 -17.49
C THR A 8 18.57 -13.29 -17.06
N GLN A 9 18.58 -14.30 -16.19
CA GLN A 9 19.79 -15.02 -15.81
C GLN A 9 19.46 -16.51 -15.68
N ARG A 10 20.34 -17.37 -16.19
CA ARG A 10 20.14 -18.83 -16.16
C ARG A 10 19.96 -19.30 -14.71
N ASN A 11 18.93 -20.11 -14.47
CA ASN A 11 18.55 -20.65 -13.15
C ASN A 11 18.18 -19.59 -12.09
N LYS A 12 17.78 -18.38 -12.50
CA LYS A 12 17.28 -17.32 -11.62
C LYS A 12 15.92 -16.80 -12.09
N ARG A 13 15.21 -16.12 -11.20
CA ARG A 13 13.94 -15.47 -11.55
C ARG A 13 14.20 -14.24 -12.42
N PRO A 14 13.42 -14.02 -13.49
CA PRO A 14 13.53 -12.83 -14.32
C PRO A 14 13.15 -11.59 -13.51
N LEU A 15 13.81 -10.48 -13.80
CA LEU A 15 13.53 -9.17 -13.22
C LEU A 15 13.14 -8.20 -14.34
N VAL A 16 12.30 -7.21 -14.05
CA VAL A 16 11.94 -6.14 -14.99
C VAL A 16 12.52 -4.83 -14.49
N LEU A 17 13.32 -4.19 -15.33
CA LEU A 17 13.78 -2.81 -15.12
C LEU A 17 12.84 -1.86 -15.86
N LEU A 18 12.29 -0.89 -15.15
CA LEU A 18 11.37 0.11 -15.69
C LEU A 18 11.66 1.48 -15.09
N SER A 19 11.13 2.54 -15.70
CA SER A 19 11.21 3.87 -15.11
C SER A 19 10.43 3.93 -13.79
N ILE A 20 10.85 4.78 -12.86
CA ILE A 20 10.13 4.96 -11.60
C ILE A 20 8.72 5.52 -11.82
N GLU A 21 8.53 6.36 -12.83
CA GLU A 21 7.23 6.94 -13.20
C GLU A 21 6.26 5.85 -13.67
N ASP A 22 6.71 4.96 -14.55
CA ASP A 22 5.89 3.84 -15.03
C ASP A 22 5.56 2.86 -13.91
N TYR A 23 6.52 2.61 -13.01
CA TYR A 23 6.30 1.77 -11.83
C TYR A 23 5.21 2.35 -10.93
N GLN A 24 5.26 3.65 -10.65
CA GLN A 24 4.26 4.32 -9.83
C GLN A 24 2.87 4.29 -10.49
N ARG A 25 2.78 4.51 -11.81
CA ARG A 25 1.53 4.40 -12.56
C ARG A 25 0.95 2.99 -12.47
N LEU A 26 1.77 1.98 -12.71
CA LEU A 26 1.37 0.58 -12.63
C LEU A 26 0.93 0.19 -11.21
N LYS A 27 1.65 0.66 -10.17
CA LYS A 27 1.30 0.42 -8.77
C LYS A 27 -0.05 1.03 -8.38
N ARG A 28 -0.32 2.28 -8.78
CA ARG A 28 -1.61 2.94 -8.49
C ARG A 28 -2.81 2.25 -9.14
N GLY A 29 -2.60 1.59 -10.29
CA GLY A 29 -3.67 0.86 -10.99
C GLY A 29 -3.86 -0.59 -10.51
N ALA A 30 -2.89 -1.17 -9.80
CA ALA A 30 -2.86 -2.60 -9.50
C ALA A 30 -3.41 -2.98 -8.10
N ASP A 31 -3.36 -2.08 -7.11
CA ASP A 31 -3.99 -2.29 -5.82
C ASP A 31 -4.86 -1.08 -5.46
N PRO A 32 -6.20 -1.22 -5.42
CA PRO A 32 -7.09 -0.15 -4.98
C PRO A 32 -6.95 0.13 -3.48
N ARG A 33 -6.27 -0.74 -2.72
CA ARG A 33 -6.04 -0.55 -1.29
C ARG A 33 -4.83 0.36 -1.10
N GLN A 34 -5.10 1.56 -0.60
CA GLN A 34 -4.06 2.51 -0.24
C GLN A 34 -3.72 2.34 1.24
N ALA A 35 -2.47 1.97 1.53
CA ALA A 35 -1.97 1.96 2.90
C ALA A 35 -1.55 3.38 3.29
N HIS A 36 -2.07 3.86 4.42
CA HIS A 36 -1.68 5.13 5.03
C HIS A 36 -0.93 4.85 6.34
N THR A 37 0.03 5.70 6.67
CA THR A 37 0.52 5.82 8.05
C THR A 37 -0.41 6.73 8.83
N LEU A 38 -0.37 6.70 10.17
CA LEU A 38 -1.16 7.64 10.99
C LEU A 38 -0.86 9.11 10.61
N ASP A 39 0.38 9.42 10.24
CA ASP A 39 0.79 10.78 9.84
C ASP A 39 0.35 11.19 8.42
N THR A 40 0.00 10.23 7.56
CA THR A 40 -0.32 10.46 6.13
C THR A 40 -1.76 10.09 5.78
N MET A 41 -2.55 9.77 6.79
CA MET A 41 -3.96 9.42 6.69
C MET A 41 -4.81 10.69 6.63
N PRO A 42 -5.76 10.78 5.69
CA PRO A 42 -6.81 11.81 5.73
C PRO A 42 -7.64 11.73 7.01
N ASP A 43 -8.00 12.87 7.59
CA ASP A 43 -8.72 12.95 8.87
C ASP A 43 -10.03 12.15 8.87
N ASP A 44 -10.78 12.16 7.76
CA ASP A 44 -12.03 11.39 7.61
C ASP A 44 -11.82 9.88 7.78
N LEU A 45 -10.70 9.34 7.29
CA LEU A 45 -10.35 7.93 7.45
C LEU A 45 -9.89 7.63 8.89
N PHE A 46 -9.24 8.60 9.53
CA PHE A 46 -8.78 8.46 10.91
C PHE A 46 -9.95 8.41 11.90
N GLU A 47 -10.93 9.29 11.75
CA GLU A 47 -12.13 9.26 12.60
C GLU A 47 -12.97 7.99 12.35
N GLY A 48 -13.06 7.53 11.10
CA GLY A 48 -13.67 6.25 10.78
C GLY A 48 -12.97 5.06 11.45
N ALA A 49 -11.63 5.08 11.49
CA ALA A 49 -10.84 4.06 12.17
C ALA A 49 -11.05 4.08 13.70
N LYS A 50 -11.12 5.26 14.32
CA LYS A 50 -11.40 5.41 15.76
C LYS A 50 -12.79 4.88 16.13
N ALA A 51 -13.82 5.29 15.40
CA ALA A 51 -15.19 4.81 15.63
C ALA A 51 -15.32 3.27 15.50
N ALA A 52 -14.51 2.63 14.66
CA ALA A 52 -14.47 1.18 14.54
C ALA A 52 -13.76 0.48 15.72
N LEU A 53 -12.85 1.16 16.41
CA LEU A 53 -12.12 0.68 17.58
C LEU A 53 -12.86 0.92 18.90
N ASP A 54 -13.69 1.97 18.98
CA ASP A 54 -14.53 2.30 20.13
C ASP A 54 -15.22 1.09 20.82
N PRO A 55 -15.89 0.15 20.10
CA PRO A 55 -16.54 -0.99 20.75
C PRO A 55 -15.56 -1.96 21.41
N TYR A 56 -14.30 -2.02 20.95
CA TYR A 56 -13.28 -2.91 21.49
C TYR A 56 -12.56 -2.30 22.70
N GLU A 57 -12.46 -0.97 22.78
CA GLU A 57 -11.92 -0.29 23.97
C GLU A 57 -12.84 -0.50 25.18
N GLN A 58 -14.16 -0.42 24.97
CA GLN A 58 -15.17 -0.63 26.03
C GLN A 58 -15.18 -2.06 26.59
N GLN A 59 -14.72 -3.06 25.83
CA GLN A 59 -14.61 -4.44 26.29
C GLN A 59 -13.38 -4.70 27.18
N THR A 60 -12.40 -3.79 27.22
CA THR A 60 -11.20 -3.93 28.06
C THR A 60 -11.40 -3.43 29.49
N GLU A 61 -12.55 -2.81 29.79
CA GLU A 61 -12.93 -2.34 31.12
C GLU A 61 -13.88 -3.35 31.80
N THR A 62 -13.38 -4.54 32.13
CA THR A 62 -14.02 -5.42 33.13
C THR A 62 -12.93 -6.15 33.93
N PRO A 63 -12.78 -5.86 35.24
CA PRO A 63 -11.82 -6.52 36.12
C PRO A 63 -12.21 -7.97 36.47
#